data_AF-A0A538T4T8-F1
#
_entry.id   AF-A0A538T4T8-F1
#
_cell.length_a   1.000
_cell.length_b   1.000
_cell.length_c   1.000
_cell.angle_alpha   90.00
_cell.angle_beta   90.00
_cell.angle_gamma   90.00
#
_symmetry.space_group_name_H-M   'P 1'
#
loop_
_entity.id
_entity.type
_entity.pdbx_description
1 polymer ?
#
loop_
_entity_poly.entity_id
_entity_poly.type
_entity_poly.pdbx_seq_one_letter_code
_entity_poly.pdbx_strand_id
1 'polypeptide(L)'
;MRSVPAISLLALLLIPASQAQAVPDLVQTLPNKVTVIVREVHTRPLVSIQAWVRAGTRDEALKDRGLAVATAQCILDATPKRESGAIQKELYAIAGTYENEVGYDFSYFDLTVPSRSFAQGLGLLSEGLTQAKIDQAGVLRAMGRAQALSKTALTHAELAAVNPVRARLHEGSPLGGRSRFRCRSSRPLPPRWSSASTTITTSPRI
;
A
#
# COMPACT_ATOMS: atom_id res chain seq x y z
N MET A 1 14.94 55.55 -36.40
CA MET A 1 14.29 55.44 -35.08
C MET A 1 14.70 54.09 -34.49
N ARG A 2 15.66 54.07 -33.56
CA ARG A 2 16.20 52.83 -32.98
C ARG A 2 15.31 52.43 -31.81
N SER A 3 14.58 51.33 -31.97
CA SER A 3 13.77 50.71 -30.91
C SER A 3 14.68 50.39 -29.71
N VAL A 4 14.33 50.90 -28.53
CA VAL A 4 15.08 50.68 -27.28
C VAL A 4 14.61 49.34 -26.67
N PRO A 5 15.40 48.25 -26.75
CA PRO A 5 14.96 46.92 -26.28
C PRO A 5 14.83 46.82 -24.75
N ALA A 6 15.36 47.80 -24.01
CA ALA A 6 15.38 47.79 -22.54
C ALA A 6 13.97 47.92 -21.92
N ILE A 7 13.02 48.58 -22.59
CA ILE A 7 11.66 48.77 -22.07
C ILE A 7 10.86 47.47 -22.17
N SER A 8 11.10 46.66 -23.21
CA SER A 8 10.46 45.34 -23.38
C SER A 8 10.94 44.31 -22.37
N LEU A 9 12.20 44.40 -21.91
CA LEU A 9 12.74 43.47 -20.92
C LEU A 9 12.20 43.77 -19.50
N LEU A 10 11.97 45.04 -19.18
CA LEU A 10 11.43 45.45 -17.88
C LEU A 10 9.93 45.08 -17.74
N ALA A 11 9.15 45.16 -18.82
CA ALA A 11 7.74 44.78 -18.80
C ALA A 11 7.51 43.27 -18.55
N LEU A 12 8.48 42.41 -18.90
CA LEU A 12 8.40 40.96 -18.65
C LEU A 12 8.66 40.60 -17.17
N LEU A 13 9.34 41.47 -16.42
CA LEU A 13 9.64 41.31 -14.99
C LEU A 13 8.49 41.78 -14.06
N LEU A 14 7.49 42.47 -14.61
CA LEU A 14 6.32 42.97 -13.88
C LEU A 14 5.08 42.10 -14.04
N ILE A 15 5.18 40.90 -14.61
CA ILE A 15 4.07 39.94 -14.61
C ILE A 15 3.84 39.56 -13.14
N PRO A 16 2.70 39.93 -12.52
CA PRO A 16 2.39 39.46 -11.19
C PRO A 16 2.33 37.94 -11.28
N ALA A 17 3.16 37.26 -10.46
CA ALA A 17 2.99 35.84 -10.23
C ALA A 17 1.52 35.65 -9.85
N SER A 18 0.76 35.03 -10.75
CA SER A 18 -0.64 34.70 -10.47
C SER A 18 -0.60 33.80 -9.25
N GLN A 19 -0.92 34.37 -8.09
CA GLN A 19 -1.07 33.63 -6.85
C GLN A 19 -2.20 32.65 -7.15
N ALA A 20 -1.84 31.37 -7.33
CA ALA A 20 -2.83 30.32 -7.40
C ALA A 20 -3.59 30.38 -6.06
N GLN A 21 -4.78 30.97 -6.09
CA GLN A 21 -5.65 31.02 -4.92
C GLN A 21 -5.89 29.57 -4.50
N ALA A 22 -5.29 29.15 -3.39
CA ALA A 22 -5.52 27.83 -2.85
C ALA A 22 -6.99 27.79 -2.42
N VAL A 23 -7.83 27.11 -3.20
CA VAL A 23 -9.18 26.78 -2.78
C VAL A 23 -9.03 26.00 -1.47
N PRO A 24 -9.65 26.44 -0.36
CA PRO A 24 -9.46 25.78 0.92
C PRO A 24 -9.93 24.34 0.83
N ASP A 25 -9.12 23.41 1.33
CA ASP A 25 -9.49 22.01 1.40
C ASP A 25 -10.76 21.87 2.24
N LEU A 26 -11.79 21.24 1.69
CA LEU A 26 -12.97 20.86 2.46
C LEU A 26 -12.55 19.72 3.39
N VAL A 27 -12.49 19.99 4.69
CA VAL A 27 -12.19 19.00 5.72
C VAL A 27 -13.45 18.75 6.55
N GLN A 28 -13.95 17.52 6.52
CA GLN A 28 -15.14 17.14 7.29
C GLN A 28 -14.92 15.79 7.98
N THR A 29 -15.19 15.75 9.28
CA THR A 29 -15.23 14.48 10.03
C THR A 29 -16.66 13.95 10.05
N LEU A 30 -16.82 12.72 9.55
CA LEU A 30 -18.08 12.01 9.51
C LEU A 30 -18.45 11.43 10.90
N PRO A 31 -19.72 11.06 11.14
CA PRO A 31 -20.16 10.45 12.41
C PRO A 31 -19.41 9.15 12.77
N ASN A 32 -18.90 8.44 11.77
CA ASN A 32 -18.08 7.23 11.94
C ASN A 32 -16.60 7.53 12.25
N LYS A 33 -16.24 8.80 12.52
CA LYS A 33 -14.89 9.30 12.82
C LYS A 33 -13.89 9.24 11.65
N VAL A 34 -14.36 9.01 10.43
CA VAL A 34 -13.54 9.14 9.23
C VAL A 34 -13.45 10.62 8.85
N THR A 35 -12.23 11.12 8.63
CA THR A 35 -12.00 12.47 8.12
C THR A 35 -11.90 12.43 6.60
N VAL A 36 -12.77 13.18 5.94
CA VAL A 36 -12.78 13.37 4.49
C VAL A 36 -12.12 14.70 4.17
N ILE A 37 -11.17 14.68 3.25
CA ILE A 37 -10.45 15.87 2.76
C ILE A 37 -10.70 15.94 1.26
N VAL A 38 -11.26 17.05 0.77
CA VAL A 38 -11.50 17.28 -0.65
C VAL A 38 -10.74 18.53 -1.08
N ARG A 39 -9.87 18.36 -2.07
CA ARG A 39 -9.19 19.45 -2.77
C ARG A 39 -9.67 19.49 -4.20
N GLU A 40 -10.34 20.56 -4.58
CA GLU A 40 -10.88 20.72 -5.93
C GLU A 40 -9.87 21.42 -6.84
N VAL A 41 -9.48 20.76 -7.93
CA VAL A 41 -8.54 21.29 -8.92
C VAL A 41 -9.08 21.04 -10.31
N HIS A 42 -9.56 22.09 -10.97
CA HIS A 42 -10.20 22.02 -12.29
C HIS A 42 -9.22 22.00 -13.48
N THR A 43 -7.92 21.87 -13.24
CA THR A 43 -6.90 21.94 -14.30
C THR A 43 -6.90 20.71 -15.21
N ARG A 44 -7.39 19.57 -14.71
CA ARG A 44 -7.46 18.29 -15.45
C ARG A 44 -8.74 17.53 -15.06
N PRO A 45 -9.39 16.83 -16.00
CA PRO A 45 -10.59 16.03 -15.73
C PRO A 45 -10.22 14.66 -15.11
N LEU A 46 -9.45 14.68 -14.02
CA LEU A 46 -9.01 13.52 -13.26
C LEU A 46 -9.37 13.69 -11.78
N VAL A 47 -9.57 12.57 -11.09
CA VAL A 47 -9.79 12.52 -9.65
C VAL A 47 -8.90 11.42 -9.07
N SER A 48 -8.10 11.76 -8.06
CA SER A 48 -7.36 10.82 -7.21
C SER A 48 -8.15 10.64 -5.91
N ILE A 49 -8.41 9.38 -5.58
CA ILE A 49 -9.18 8.96 -4.42
C ILE A 49 -8.24 8.17 -3.53
N GLN A 50 -7.96 8.71 -2.34
CA GLN A 50 -6.98 8.12 -1.42
C GLN A 50 -7.65 7.76 -0.11
N ALA A 51 -7.38 6.55 0.37
CA ALA A 51 -7.74 6.10 1.71
C ALA A 51 -6.48 5.90 2.54
N TRP A 52 -6.36 6.64 3.64
CA TRP A 52 -5.22 6.60 4.56
C TRP A 52 -5.61 5.89 5.85
N VAL A 53 -4.85 4.88 6.22
CA VAL A 53 -5.03 4.10 7.45
C VAL A 53 -3.81 4.31 8.34
N ARG A 54 -4.06 4.70 9.60
CA ARG A 54 -3.01 4.87 10.61
C ARG A 54 -2.58 3.52 11.20
N ALA A 55 -2.08 2.65 10.33
CA ALA A 55 -1.49 1.37 10.66
C ALA A 55 -0.44 1.01 9.61
N GLY A 56 0.72 0.53 10.04
CA GLY A 56 1.82 0.12 9.16
C GLY A 56 2.65 -1.01 9.74
N THR A 57 3.87 -1.18 9.22
CA THR A 57 4.79 -2.25 9.67
C THR A 57 5.25 -2.12 11.13
N ARG A 58 5.10 -0.94 11.75
CA ARG A 58 5.33 -0.73 13.18
C ARG A 58 4.36 -1.53 14.04
N ASP A 59 3.11 -1.64 13.60
CA ASP A 59 2.02 -2.16 14.40
C ASP A 59 1.96 -3.71 14.34
N GLU A 60 2.92 -4.33 13.65
CA GLU A 60 3.11 -5.78 13.55
C GLU A 60 3.94 -6.34 14.72
N ALA A 61 3.49 -7.45 15.30
CA ALA A 61 4.32 -8.24 16.20
C ALA A 61 5.53 -8.82 15.44
N LEU A 62 6.64 -9.05 16.14
CA LEU A 62 7.86 -9.60 15.53
C LEU A 62 7.64 -10.93 14.78
N LYS A 63 6.71 -11.76 15.26
CA LYS A 63 6.34 -13.04 14.65
C LYS A 63 5.45 -12.89 13.41
N ASP A 64 4.78 -11.74 13.26
CA ASP A 64 3.78 -11.45 12.21
C ASP A 64 4.30 -10.42 11.19
N ARG A 65 5.63 -10.24 11.12
CA ARG A 65 6.28 -9.26 10.23
C ARG A 65 5.91 -9.48 8.76
N GLY A 66 5.44 -8.45 8.08
CA GLY A 66 5.00 -8.49 6.68
C GLY A 66 3.51 -8.79 6.51
N LEU A 67 2.76 -8.95 7.59
CA LEU A 67 1.31 -9.12 7.55
C LEU A 67 0.61 -7.87 7.01
N ALA A 68 1.00 -6.66 7.40
CA ALA A 68 0.42 -5.41 6.91
C ALA A 68 0.55 -5.29 5.40
N VAL A 69 1.72 -5.62 4.85
CA VAL A 69 1.95 -5.65 3.39
C VAL A 69 1.06 -6.69 2.72
N ALA A 70 0.99 -7.92 3.28
CA ALA A 70 0.14 -8.98 2.75
C ALA A 70 -1.35 -8.61 2.81
N THR A 71 -1.81 -8.01 3.91
CA THR A 71 -3.19 -7.55 4.08
C THR A 71 -3.53 -6.46 3.08
N ALA A 72 -2.66 -5.46 2.89
CA ALA A 72 -2.86 -4.44 1.87
C ALA A 72 -2.94 -5.04 0.45
N GLN A 73 -2.13 -6.05 0.17
CA GLN A 73 -2.20 -6.81 -1.09
C GLN A 73 -3.49 -7.63 -1.23
N CYS A 74 -4.18 -8.01 -0.15
CA CYS A 74 -5.48 -8.69 -0.20
C CYS A 74 -6.66 -7.71 -0.41
N ILE A 75 -6.58 -6.49 0.16
CA ILE A 75 -7.70 -5.54 0.22
C ILE A 75 -8.28 -5.21 -1.17
N LEU A 76 -7.42 -5.07 -2.18
CA LEU A 76 -7.85 -4.80 -3.55
C LEU A 76 -7.87 -6.05 -4.45
N ASP A 77 -7.60 -7.24 -3.91
CA ASP A 77 -7.51 -8.47 -4.72
C ASP A 77 -8.91 -9.02 -5.06
N ALA A 78 -9.69 -9.36 -4.04
CA ALA A 78 -10.99 -10.02 -4.19
C ALA A 78 -12.00 -9.58 -3.12
N THR A 79 -13.29 -9.68 -3.44
CA THR A 79 -14.42 -9.39 -2.54
C THR A 79 -15.46 -10.52 -2.67
N PRO A 80 -16.48 -10.61 -1.80
CA PRO A 80 -17.57 -11.58 -1.98
C PRO A 80 -18.30 -11.44 -3.33
N LYS A 81 -18.25 -10.27 -3.96
CA LYS A 81 -18.90 -10.00 -5.25
C LYS A 81 -17.96 -10.18 -6.44
N ARG A 82 -16.65 -10.17 -6.20
CA ARG A 82 -15.62 -10.06 -7.25
C ARG A 82 -14.48 -11.03 -6.99
N GLU A 83 -14.20 -11.85 -7.98
CA GLU A 83 -13.02 -12.72 -7.98
C GLU A 83 -11.72 -11.91 -8.11
N SER A 84 -10.60 -12.55 -7.78
CA SER A 84 -9.26 -11.99 -7.91
C SER A 84 -9.03 -11.43 -9.32
N GLY A 85 -8.57 -10.18 -9.41
CA GLY A 85 -8.31 -9.51 -10.70
C GLY A 85 -9.51 -8.71 -11.25
N ALA A 86 -10.73 -8.90 -10.75
CA ALA A 86 -11.92 -8.26 -11.31
C ALA A 86 -11.95 -6.75 -11.02
N ILE A 87 -11.55 -6.31 -9.83
CA ILE A 87 -11.42 -4.88 -9.49
C ILE A 87 -10.42 -4.21 -10.44
N GLN A 88 -9.26 -4.82 -10.67
CA GLN A 88 -8.26 -4.29 -11.59
C GLN A 88 -8.81 -4.19 -13.01
N LYS A 89 -9.48 -5.25 -13.49
CA LYS A 89 -10.08 -5.27 -14.82
C LYS A 89 -11.12 -4.16 -15.01
N GLU A 90 -12.02 -3.96 -14.05
CA GLU A 90 -13.01 -2.89 -14.08
C GLU A 90 -12.36 -1.50 -14.05
N LEU A 91 -11.32 -1.33 -13.22
CA LEU A 91 -10.58 -0.08 -13.14
C LEU A 91 -9.86 0.25 -14.45
N TYR A 92 -9.19 -0.71 -15.07
CA TYR A 92 -8.54 -0.51 -16.37
C TYR A 92 -9.56 -0.21 -17.48
N ALA A 93 -10.76 -0.81 -17.43
CA ALA A 93 -11.82 -0.53 -18.40
C ALA A 93 -12.29 0.93 -18.35
N ILE A 94 -12.15 1.60 -17.21
CA ILE A 94 -12.48 3.04 -17.05
C ILE A 94 -11.27 3.96 -17.15
N ALA A 95 -10.13 3.46 -17.66
CA ALA A 95 -8.86 4.16 -17.74
C ALA A 95 -8.35 4.66 -16.38
N GLY A 96 -8.61 3.88 -15.32
CA GLY A 96 -8.10 4.13 -13.98
C GLY A 96 -6.76 3.45 -13.70
N THR A 97 -6.03 3.99 -12.72
CA THR A 97 -4.83 3.39 -12.14
C THR A 97 -5.02 3.20 -10.64
N TYR A 98 -4.32 2.22 -10.07
CA TYR A 98 -4.33 1.98 -8.63
C TYR A 98 -2.93 1.83 -8.09
N GLU A 99 -2.77 2.19 -6.83
CA GLU A 99 -1.56 1.95 -6.06
C GLU A 99 -1.92 1.66 -4.61
N ASN A 100 -1.09 0.86 -3.96
CA ASN A 100 -1.18 0.65 -2.53
C ASN A 100 0.21 0.57 -1.93
N GLU A 101 0.39 1.28 -0.81
CA GLU A 101 1.66 1.31 -0.10
C GLU A 101 1.44 1.06 1.39
N VAL A 102 2.41 0.38 1.99
CA VAL A 102 2.47 0.16 3.43
C VAL A 102 3.78 0.72 3.92
N GLY A 103 3.67 1.83 4.63
CA GLY A 103 4.79 2.50 5.27
C GLY A 103 5.08 1.94 6.66
N TYR A 104 5.75 2.77 7.45
CA TYR A 104 6.10 2.42 8.81
C TYR A 104 4.90 2.50 9.77
N ASP A 105 4.16 3.61 9.74
CA ASP A 105 3.02 3.92 10.60
C ASP A 105 1.73 4.26 9.84
N PHE A 106 1.77 4.14 8.51
CA PHE A 106 0.63 4.35 7.63
C PHE A 106 0.54 3.24 6.59
N SER A 107 -0.66 3.07 6.06
CA SER A 107 -0.93 2.38 4.80
C SER A 107 -1.88 3.25 4.00
N TYR A 108 -1.66 3.38 2.69
CA TYR A 108 -2.61 4.07 1.83
C TYR A 108 -2.96 3.26 0.60
N PHE A 109 -4.15 3.55 0.08
CA PHE A 109 -4.70 2.99 -1.13
C PHE A 109 -5.15 4.15 -2.01
N ASP A 110 -4.59 4.25 -3.21
CA ASP A 110 -4.95 5.26 -4.21
C ASP A 110 -5.66 4.60 -5.40
N LEU A 111 -6.73 5.26 -5.86
CA LEU A 111 -7.29 5.07 -7.19
C LEU A 111 -7.35 6.41 -7.91
N THR A 112 -6.77 6.48 -9.10
CA THR A 112 -6.88 7.65 -9.97
C THR A 112 -7.73 7.31 -11.19
N VAL A 113 -8.79 8.09 -11.44
CA VAL A 113 -9.76 7.87 -12.53
C VAL A 113 -10.16 9.18 -13.22
N PRO A 114 -10.68 9.14 -14.46
CA PRO A 114 -11.34 10.29 -15.07
C PRO A 114 -12.51 10.80 -14.23
N SER A 115 -12.74 12.13 -14.18
CA SER A 115 -13.78 12.73 -13.33
C SER A 115 -15.19 12.15 -13.57
N ARG A 116 -15.51 11.80 -14.81
CA ARG A 116 -16.80 11.15 -15.17
C ARG A 116 -17.01 9.79 -14.49
N SER A 117 -15.92 9.11 -14.12
CA SER A 117 -15.93 7.76 -13.52
C SER A 117 -15.70 7.80 -12.01
N PHE A 118 -15.74 8.97 -11.38
CA PHE A 118 -15.49 9.16 -9.96
C PHE A 118 -16.33 8.22 -9.07
N ALA A 119 -17.64 8.20 -9.29
CA ALA A 119 -18.55 7.37 -8.49
C ALA A 119 -18.21 5.87 -8.58
N GLN A 120 -17.81 5.42 -9.77
CA GLN A 120 -17.41 4.02 -9.99
C GLN A 120 -16.07 3.71 -9.30
N GLY A 121 -15.07 4.59 -9.44
CA GLY A 121 -13.78 4.45 -8.76
C GLY A 121 -13.93 4.43 -7.24
N LEU A 122 -14.70 5.36 -6.67
CA LEU A 122 -14.98 5.40 -5.24
C LEU A 122 -15.69 4.13 -4.76
N GLY A 123 -16.65 3.62 -5.54
CA GLY A 123 -17.34 2.38 -5.24
C GLY A 123 -16.39 1.17 -5.18
N LEU A 124 -15.47 1.06 -6.15
CA LEU A 124 -14.47 0.00 -6.18
C LEU A 124 -13.52 0.07 -4.97
N LEU A 125 -13.00 1.26 -4.66
CA LEU A 125 -12.11 1.44 -3.49
C LEU A 125 -12.84 1.13 -2.19
N SER A 126 -14.05 1.66 -2.02
CA SER A 126 -14.87 1.41 -0.84
C SER A 126 -15.19 -0.07 -0.66
N GLU A 127 -15.51 -0.78 -1.75
CA GLU A 127 -15.79 -2.21 -1.68
C GLU A 127 -14.56 -2.99 -1.26
N GLY A 128 -13.39 -2.72 -1.85
CA GLY A 128 -12.14 -3.34 -1.44
C GLY A 128 -11.82 -3.11 0.04
N LEU A 129 -11.93 -1.86 0.51
CA LEU A 129 -11.62 -1.49 1.90
C LEU A 129 -12.57 -2.12 2.93
N THR A 130 -13.84 -2.33 2.58
CA THR A 130 -14.87 -2.76 3.54
C THR A 130 -15.29 -4.21 3.41
N GLN A 131 -15.08 -4.82 2.23
CA GLN A 131 -15.54 -6.17 1.89
C GLN A 131 -14.42 -7.03 1.30
N ALA A 132 -13.16 -6.78 1.68
CA ALA A 132 -12.04 -7.63 1.26
C ALA A 132 -12.27 -9.10 1.65
N LYS A 133 -12.17 -10.00 0.67
CA LYS A 133 -12.20 -11.45 0.90
C LYS A 133 -10.79 -11.92 1.23
N ILE A 134 -10.55 -12.18 2.52
CA ILE A 134 -9.27 -12.70 3.01
C ILE A 134 -9.40 -14.21 3.25
N ASP A 135 -9.16 -15.00 2.21
CA ASP A 135 -9.10 -16.46 2.28
C ASP A 135 -7.65 -16.96 2.17
N GLN A 136 -7.43 -18.25 2.50
CA GLN A 136 -6.09 -18.83 2.50
C GLN A 136 -5.41 -18.70 1.14
N ALA A 137 -6.15 -18.90 0.04
CA ALA A 137 -5.61 -18.79 -1.31
C ALA A 137 -5.21 -17.35 -1.66
N GLY A 138 -6.04 -16.37 -1.30
CA GLY A 138 -5.78 -14.94 -1.47
C GLY A 138 -4.57 -14.48 -0.67
N VAL A 139 -4.46 -14.90 0.58
CA VAL A 139 -3.30 -14.60 1.42
C VAL A 139 -2.02 -15.17 0.81
N LEU A 140 -2.02 -16.41 0.30
CA LEU A 140 -0.84 -16.99 -0.34
C LEU A 140 -0.40 -16.19 -1.58
N ARG A 141 -1.35 -15.75 -2.41
CA ARG A 141 -1.05 -14.87 -3.56
C ARG A 141 -0.50 -13.52 -3.10
N ALA A 142 -1.14 -12.90 -2.12
CA ALA A 142 -0.74 -11.61 -1.56
C ALA A 142 0.65 -11.65 -0.94
N MET A 143 1.00 -12.73 -0.24
CA MET A 143 2.35 -12.96 0.28
C MET A 143 3.37 -13.14 -0.84
N GLY A 144 3.01 -13.82 -1.94
CA GLY A 144 3.86 -13.91 -3.13
C GLY A 144 4.15 -12.53 -3.72
N ARG A 145 3.13 -11.67 -3.86
CA ARG A 145 3.29 -10.27 -4.30
C ARG A 145 4.15 -9.46 -3.32
N ALA A 146 3.89 -9.57 -2.02
CA ALA A 146 4.67 -8.90 -0.98
C ALA A 146 6.15 -9.29 -0.99
N GLN A 147 6.45 -10.58 -1.19
CA GLN A 147 7.84 -11.07 -1.31
C GLN A 147 8.53 -10.53 -2.58
N ALA A 148 7.80 -10.44 -3.69
CA ALA A 148 8.32 -9.86 -4.93
C ALA A 148 8.66 -8.37 -4.73
N LEU A 149 7.76 -7.61 -4.10
CA LEU A 149 7.96 -6.20 -3.76
C LEU A 149 9.15 -6.01 -2.80
N SER A 150 9.32 -6.89 -1.82
CA SER A 150 10.47 -6.81 -0.92
C SER A 150 11.80 -7.04 -1.65
N LYS A 151 11.83 -7.90 -2.67
CA LYS A 151 13.05 -8.14 -3.46
C LYS A 151 13.42 -6.92 -4.30
N THR A 152 12.43 -6.28 -4.93
CA THR A 152 12.65 -5.05 -5.70
C THR A 152 12.97 -3.86 -4.80
N ALA A 153 12.36 -3.75 -3.62
CA ALA A 153 12.71 -2.72 -2.64
C ALA A 153 14.20 -2.76 -2.24
N LEU A 154 14.77 -3.98 -2.10
CA LEU A 154 16.19 -4.15 -1.80
C LEU A 154 17.11 -3.82 -2.97
N THR A 155 16.59 -3.69 -4.20
CA THR A 155 17.39 -3.19 -5.33
C THR A 155 17.58 -1.68 -5.29
N HIS A 156 16.75 -0.94 -4.54
CA HIS A 156 16.99 0.48 -4.28
C HIS A 156 18.13 0.64 -3.27
N ALA A 157 19.24 1.23 -3.72
CA ALA A 157 20.48 1.34 -2.96
C ALA A 157 20.30 2.02 -1.60
N GLU A 158 19.41 3.01 -1.52
CA GLU A 158 19.10 3.74 -0.28
C GLU A 158 18.49 2.83 0.79
N LEU A 159 17.47 2.05 0.43
CA LEU A 159 16.81 1.12 1.35
C LEU A 159 17.76 -0.01 1.77
N ALA A 160 18.56 -0.52 0.84
CA ALA A 160 19.58 -1.54 1.12
C ALA A 160 20.63 -1.05 2.14
N ALA A 161 21.00 0.23 2.09
CA ALA A 161 21.97 0.84 3.00
C ALA A 161 21.37 1.19 4.37
N VAL A 162 20.15 1.76 4.39
CA VAL A 162 19.53 2.28 5.63
C VAL A 162 18.94 1.15 6.49
N ASN A 163 18.36 0.12 5.89
CA ASN A 163 17.68 -0.95 6.63
C ASN A 163 18.60 -1.68 7.64
N PRO A 164 19.84 -2.05 7.30
CA PRO A 164 20.78 -2.64 8.26
C PRO A 164 21.16 -1.70 9.40
N VAL A 165 21.31 -0.39 9.12
CA VAL A 165 21.64 0.62 10.13
C VAL A 165 20.46 0.78 11.09
N ARG A 166 19.25 0.94 10.55
CA ARG A 166 18.00 1.02 11.33
C ARG A 166 17.81 -0.20 12.21
N ALA A 167 18.06 -1.40 11.67
CA ALA A 167 17.95 -2.65 12.43
C ALA A 167 18.92 -2.73 13.62
N ARG A 168 20.12 -2.15 13.51
CA ARG A 168 21.10 -2.09 14.62
C ARG A 168 20.73 -1.01 15.63
N LEU A 169 20.32 0.17 15.16
CA LEU A 169 19.95 1.29 16.02
C LEU A 169 18.74 0.97 16.92
N HIS A 170 17.86 0.10 16.42
CA HIS A 170 16.55 -0.16 17.00
C HIS A 170 16.33 -1.63 17.37
N GLU A 171 17.40 -2.36 17.69
CA GLU A 171 17.33 -3.76 18.10
C GLU A 171 16.33 -3.96 19.27
N GLY A 172 15.47 -4.98 19.17
CA GLY A 172 14.42 -5.25 20.17
C GLY A 172 13.19 -4.35 20.10
N SER A 173 13.20 -3.27 19.31
CA SER A 173 12.05 -2.39 19.14
C SER A 173 11.29 -2.64 17.82
N PRO A 174 10.03 -2.17 17.69
CA PRO A 174 9.28 -2.25 16.44
C PRO A 174 9.96 -1.57 15.24
N LEU A 175 10.89 -0.62 15.48
CA LEU A 175 11.63 0.09 14.44
C LEU A 175 12.75 -0.75 13.80
N GLY A 176 13.33 -1.69 14.53
CA GLY A 176 14.49 -2.48 14.08
C GLY A 176 14.14 -3.84 13.47
N GLY A 177 12.85 -4.16 13.36
CA GLY A 177 12.41 -5.50 13.01
C GLY A 177 12.84 -5.93 11.61
N ARG A 178 13.85 -6.80 11.56
CA ARG A 178 14.17 -7.57 10.37
C ARG A 178 12.96 -8.45 10.04
N SER A 179 12.50 -8.45 8.79
CA SER A 179 11.61 -9.49 8.29
C SER A 179 12.37 -10.82 8.27
N ARG A 180 12.49 -11.49 9.42
CA ARG A 180 12.82 -12.91 9.46
C ARG A 180 11.57 -13.68 9.03
N PHE A 181 11.09 -13.46 7.81
CA PHE A 181 10.24 -14.43 7.12
C PHE A 181 11.13 -15.61 6.74
N ARG A 182 11.56 -16.37 7.76
CA ARG A 182 12.16 -17.68 7.55
C ARG A 182 10.97 -18.58 7.26
N CYS A 183 10.64 -18.73 5.98
CA CYS A 183 9.73 -19.76 5.51
C CYS A 183 10.23 -21.10 6.10
N ARG A 184 9.58 -21.60 7.15
CA ARG A 184 10.01 -22.78 7.89
C ARG A 184 9.57 -24.07 7.19
N SER A 185 9.27 -24.01 5.89
CA SER A 185 8.85 -25.15 5.06
C SER A 185 10.00 -25.73 4.21
N SER A 186 11.19 -25.13 4.19
CA SER A 186 12.35 -25.69 3.49
C SER A 186 13.34 -26.37 4.44
N ARG A 187 12.86 -27.18 5.39
CA ARG A 187 13.70 -28.29 5.87
C ARG A 187 13.54 -29.42 4.85
N PRO A 188 14.61 -29.89 4.20
CA PRO A 188 14.50 -31.11 3.41
C PRO A 188 13.98 -32.21 4.35
N LEU A 189 12.87 -32.84 3.96
CA LEU A 189 12.37 -34.03 4.64
C LEU A 189 13.51 -35.06 4.67
N PRO A 190 13.82 -35.66 5.83
CA PRO A 190 14.82 -36.72 5.88
C PRO A 190 14.34 -37.90 5.01
N PRO A 191 15.23 -38.56 4.26
CA PRO A 191 14.85 -39.68 3.42
C PRO A 191 14.68 -40.89 4.32
N ARG A 192 13.45 -41.22 4.71
CA ARG A 192 13.01 -42.59 5.06
C ARG A 192 11.56 -42.60 5.50
N TRP A 193 10.70 -43.11 4.63
CA TRP A 193 9.59 -43.94 5.06
C TRP A 193 9.87 -45.34 4.54
N SER A 194 10.33 -46.23 5.42
CA SER A 194 9.96 -47.63 5.32
C SER A 194 9.60 -48.11 6.72
N SER A 195 8.35 -48.58 6.85
CA SER A 195 7.89 -49.57 7.81
C SER A 195 8.25 -49.39 9.29
N ALA A 196 7.32 -48.86 10.10
CA ALA A 196 7.04 -49.41 11.43
C ALA A 196 5.77 -48.78 12.01
N SER A 197 4.81 -49.66 12.33
CA SER A 197 3.66 -49.46 13.21
C SER A 197 4.04 -48.71 14.49
N THR A 198 3.34 -47.62 14.80
CA THR A 198 3.51 -46.91 16.07
C THR A 198 2.40 -47.30 17.04
N THR A 199 2.75 -48.17 18.00
CA THR A 199 2.02 -48.39 19.25
C THR A 199 2.07 -47.10 20.08
N ILE A 200 0.92 -46.64 20.56
CA ILE A 200 0.79 -45.50 21.46
C ILE A 200 1.04 -45.99 22.89
N THR A 201 2.12 -45.53 23.52
CA THR A 201 2.32 -45.65 24.97
C THR A 201 2.33 -44.26 25.59
N THR A 202 1.32 -43.99 26.42
CA THR A 202 1.23 -42.87 27.35
C THR A 202 2.22 -43.07 28.51
N SER A 203 2.93 -42.01 28.91
CA SER A 203 3.67 -41.97 30.17
C SER A 203 3.39 -40.65 30.89
N PRO A 204 3.01 -40.67 32.19
CA PRO A 204 2.71 -39.48 32.97
C PRO A 204 4.01 -38.90 33.57
N ARG A 205 4.10 -37.57 33.64
CA ARG A 205 5.16 -36.89 34.38
C ARG A 205 4.62 -36.38 35.71
N ILE A 206 5.25 -36.83 36.79
CA ILE A 206 5.41 -36.12 38.07
C ILE A 206 6.40 -34.98 37.81
#